data_AF-A0A380QKM8-F1
#
_entry.id   AF-A0A380QKM8-F1
#
_cell.length_a   1.000
_cell.length_b   1.000
_cell.length_c   1.000
_cell.angle_alpha   90.00
_cell.angle_beta   90.00
_cell.angle_gamma   90.00
#
_symmetry.space_group_name_H-M   'P 1'
#
loop_
_entity.id
_entity.type
_entity.pdbx_description
1 polymer ?
#
loop_
_entity_poly.entity_id
_entity_poly.type
_entity_poly.pdbx_seq_one_letter_code
_entity_poly.pdbx_strand_id
1 'polypeptide(L)'
;MKLALPRKPRQPNRPQQARAPRPAAEENQPRPVPVTDISKLQIGQEIKVRAGKSAMDATVLEIAKDGVRVQLSSGLAMIVRAEHLQF
;
A
#
# COMPACT_ATOMS: atom_id res chain seq x y z
N MET A 1 -25.51 11.53 -66.02
CA MET A 1 -26.27 11.27 -64.77
C MET A 1 -26.26 9.76 -64.52
N LYS A 2 -26.13 9.36 -63.24
CA LYS A 2 -26.06 7.98 -62.69
C LYS A 2 -24.65 7.35 -62.68
N LEU A 3 -24.22 6.59 -61.68
CA LEU A 3 -24.43 6.56 -60.21
C LEU A 3 -23.36 5.56 -59.69
N ALA A 4 -22.56 6.00 -58.71
CA ALA A 4 -21.76 5.28 -57.71
C ALA A 4 -21.23 3.83 -57.95
N LEU A 5 -19.88 3.71 -57.84
CA LEU A 5 -19.12 2.52 -57.43
C LEU A 5 -19.03 2.44 -55.87
N PRO A 6 -18.29 1.49 -55.26
CA PRO A 6 -18.66 0.13 -54.85
C PRO A 6 -18.66 -0.03 -53.31
N ARG A 7 -19.29 -1.07 -52.72
CA ARG A 7 -19.16 -1.31 -51.26
C ARG A 7 -19.06 -2.79 -50.88
N LYS A 8 -17.82 -3.30 -50.74
CA LYS A 8 -17.40 -4.33 -49.76
C LYS A 8 -15.88 -4.57 -49.90
N PRO A 9 -15.17 -5.20 -48.94
CA PRO A 9 -15.24 -5.18 -47.48
C PRO A 9 -13.86 -4.85 -46.84
N ARG A 10 -13.76 -4.98 -45.51
CA ARG A 10 -12.52 -5.15 -44.70
C ARG A 10 -11.77 -3.86 -44.39
N GLN A 11 -12.00 -3.36 -43.17
CA GLN A 11 -10.97 -2.66 -42.42
C GLN A 11 -10.10 -3.71 -41.72
N PRO A 12 -8.80 -3.77 -42.01
CA PRO A 12 -7.83 -4.25 -41.03
C PRO A 12 -6.78 -3.17 -40.88
N ASN A 13 -7.02 -2.19 -40.00
CA ASN A 13 -5.89 -1.46 -39.44
C ASN A 13 -6.27 -0.76 -38.14
N ARG A 14 -6.10 -1.47 -37.04
CA ARG A 14 -5.80 -0.80 -35.77
C ARG A 14 -4.44 -1.33 -35.34
N PRO A 15 -3.36 -0.55 -35.47
CA PRO A 15 -2.08 -0.97 -34.94
C PRO A 15 -2.23 -1.13 -33.43
N GLN A 16 -2.10 -2.37 -32.96
CA GLN A 16 -1.92 -2.67 -31.56
C GLN A 16 -0.62 -1.99 -31.13
N GLN A 17 -0.73 -0.85 -30.45
CA GLN A 17 0.40 -0.26 -29.75
C GLN A 17 0.82 -1.28 -28.70
N ALA A 18 1.90 -2.00 -29.03
CA ALA A 18 2.63 -2.84 -28.11
C ALA A 18 2.94 -2.00 -26.88
N ARG A 19 2.29 -2.34 -25.76
CA ARG A 19 2.58 -1.75 -24.47
C ARG A 19 4.02 -2.11 -24.15
N ALA A 20 4.92 -1.14 -24.30
CA ALA A 20 6.27 -1.26 -23.78
C ALA A 20 6.18 -1.65 -22.29
N PRO A 21 6.91 -2.68 -21.83
CA PRO A 21 6.96 -3.00 -20.41
C PRO A 21 7.62 -1.80 -19.71
N ARG A 22 6.85 -1.12 -18.86
CA ARG A 22 7.43 -0.13 -17.95
C ARG A 22 8.46 -0.86 -17.09
N PRO A 23 9.69 -0.34 -16.94
CA PRO A 23 10.69 -0.98 -16.10
C PRO A 23 10.12 -1.09 -14.68
N ALA A 24 9.95 -2.32 -14.21
CA ALA A 24 9.62 -2.63 -12.83
C ALA A 24 10.86 -2.38 -11.96
N ALA A 25 11.25 -1.12 -11.85
CA ALA A 25 12.30 -0.67 -10.96
C ALA A 25 11.66 -0.22 -9.65
N GLU A 26 11.08 -1.15 -8.89
CA GLU A 26 10.79 -0.91 -7.47
C GLU A 26 10.65 -2.20 -6.67
N GLU A 27 11.54 -3.16 -6.90
CA GLU A 27 11.69 -4.37 -6.09
C GLU A 27 12.89 -4.24 -5.14
N ASN A 28 12.94 -3.16 -4.37
CA ASN A 28 13.84 -3.10 -3.21
C ASN A 28 13.33 -2.18 -2.09
N GLN A 29 12.01 -1.99 -1.99
CA GLN A 29 11.44 -1.45 -0.75
C GLN A 29 11.18 -2.63 0.19
N PRO A 30 11.82 -2.70 1.36
CA PRO A 30 11.56 -3.75 2.33
C PRO A 30 10.07 -3.76 2.65
N ARG A 31 9.41 -4.90 2.48
CA ARG A 31 8.01 -5.04 2.85
C ARG A 31 7.90 -4.80 4.35
N PRO A 32 6.98 -3.94 4.80
CA PRO A 32 6.79 -3.70 6.23
C PRO A 32 6.44 -5.03 6.90
N VAL A 33 7.18 -5.35 7.96
CA VAL A 33 7.00 -6.60 8.71
C VAL A 33 5.87 -6.36 9.71
N PRO A 34 4.74 -7.09 9.61
CA PRO A 34 3.67 -6.94 10.58
C PRO A 34 4.15 -7.40 11.95
N VAL A 35 3.71 -6.70 12.99
CA VAL A 35 3.94 -7.13 14.37
C VAL A 35 2.94 -8.24 14.68
N THR A 36 3.43 -9.48 14.73
CA THR A 36 2.60 -10.65 15.10
C THR A 36 2.69 -10.99 16.58
N ASP A 37 3.66 -10.43 17.29
CA ASP A 37 3.93 -10.71 18.70
C ASP A 37 4.29 -9.40 19.44
N ILE A 38 3.38 -8.98 20.32
CA ILE A 38 3.54 -7.80 21.17
C ILE A 38 4.68 -7.93 22.18
N SER A 39 5.13 -9.15 22.48
CA SER A 39 6.23 -9.40 23.43
C SER A 39 7.58 -8.88 22.89
N LYS A 40 7.67 -8.61 21.59
CA LYS A 40 8.86 -8.05 20.92
C LYS A 40 8.89 -6.53 20.95
N LEU A 41 7.80 -5.88 21.37
CA LEU A 41 7.73 -4.43 21.45
C LEU A 41 8.42 -3.93 22.71
N GLN A 42 8.97 -2.72 22.63
CA GLN A 42 9.60 -2.04 23.76
C GLN A 42 8.95 -0.67 23.95
N ILE A 43 8.82 -0.23 25.20
CA ILE A 43 8.37 1.13 25.50
C ILE A 43 9.40 2.13 24.97
N GLY A 44 8.92 3.19 24.32
CA GLY A 44 9.75 4.17 23.62
C GLY A 44 10.16 3.76 22.20
N GLN A 45 9.79 2.57 21.74
CA GLN A 45 10.11 2.11 20.39
C GLN A 45 9.33 2.89 19.34
N GLU A 46 10.03 3.32 18.28
CA GLU A 46 9.40 3.84 17.06
C GLU A 46 8.86 2.69 16.21
N ILE A 47 7.61 2.84 15.77
CA ILE A 47 6.87 1.86 14.99
C ILE A 47 5.95 2.58 14.00
N LYS A 48 5.36 1.84 13.07
CA LYS A 48 4.31 2.35 12.18
C LYS A 48 2.96 1.75 12.50
N VAL A 49 1.94 2.60 12.54
CA VAL A 49 0.53 2.23 12.74
C VAL A 49 -0.19 2.32 11.41
N ARG A 50 -0.83 1.23 10.99
CA ARG A 50 -1.66 1.20 9.79
C ARG A 50 -3.02 1.84 10.09
N ALA A 51 -3.27 3.02 9.51
CA ALA A 51 -4.54 3.73 9.56
C ALA A 51 -5.14 3.82 8.14
N GLY A 52 -6.19 3.03 7.90
CA GLY A 52 -6.80 2.92 6.57
C GLY A 52 -5.82 2.39 5.52
N LYS A 53 -5.48 3.22 4.53
CA LYS A 53 -4.55 2.88 3.43
C LYS A 53 -3.11 3.35 3.68
N SER A 54 -2.85 4.05 4.78
CA SER A 54 -1.57 4.67 5.07
C SER A 54 -0.96 4.13 6.35
N ALA A 55 0.36 4.19 6.45
CA ALA A 55 1.11 3.93 7.67
C ALA A 55 1.53 5.28 8.29
N MET A 56 1.33 5.46 9.58
CA MET A 56 1.76 6.64 10.35
C MET A 56 2.79 6.25 11.39
N ASP A 57 3.82 7.07 11.56
CA ASP A 57 4.84 6.86 12.57
C ASP A 57 4.27 7.11 13.97
N ALA A 58 4.72 6.30 14.93
CA ALA A 58 4.26 6.31 16.30
C ALA A 58 5.34 5.83 17.27
N THR A 59 5.17 6.16 18.55
CA THR A 59 6.01 5.68 19.66
C THR A 59 5.19 4.83 20.62
N VAL A 60 5.74 3.69 21.03
CA VAL A 60 5.11 2.82 22.04
C VAL A 60 5.17 3.49 23.41
N LEU A 61 4.02 3.63 24.07
CA LEU A 61 3.93 4.17 25.43
C LEU A 61 3.72 3.07 26.47
N GLU A 62 2.89 2.08 26.16
CA GLU A 62 2.54 0.99 27.09
C GLU A 62 2.22 -0.28 26.31
N ILE A 63 2.52 -1.44 26.87
CA ILE A 63 2.22 -2.75 26.31
C ILE A 63 1.32 -3.49 27.29
N ALA A 64 0.07 -3.75 26.88
CA ALA A 64 -0.91 -4.49 27.65
C ALA A 64 -1.26 -5.82 26.97
N LYS A 65 -1.98 -6.70 27.67
CA LYS A 65 -2.42 -7.99 27.11
C LYS A 65 -3.33 -7.83 25.90
N ASP A 66 -4.23 -6.87 25.95
CA ASP A 66 -5.30 -6.70 24.96
C ASP A 66 -4.91 -5.75 23.81
N GLY A 67 -3.74 -5.12 23.89
CA GLY A 67 -3.26 -4.18 22.89
C GLY A 67 -2.09 -3.32 23.38
N VAL A 68 -1.63 -2.45 22.49
CA VAL A 68 -0.47 -1.57 22.71
C VAL A 68 -0.93 -0.13 22.68
N ARG A 69 -0.61 0.65 23.71
CA ARG A 69 -0.85 2.09 23.70
C ARG A 69 0.30 2.78 22.99
N VAL A 70 -0.01 3.51 21.94
CA VAL A 70 0.97 4.22 21.10
C VAL A 70 0.57 5.68 20.97
N GLN A 71 1.56 6.54 20.78
CA GLN A 71 1.35 7.94 20.41
C GLN A 71 1.79 8.13 18.97
N LEU A 72 0.87 8.57 18.10
CA LEU A 72 1.21 8.96 16.74
C LEU A 72 2.10 10.21 16.76
N SER A 73 2.87 10.43 15.69
CA SER A 73 3.65 11.67 15.51
C SER A 73 2.82 12.96 15.55
N SER A 74 1.49 12.86 15.35
CA SER A 74 0.54 13.97 15.53
C SER A 74 0.27 14.34 17.00
N GLY A 75 0.80 13.58 17.96
CA GLY A 75 0.56 13.72 19.40
C GLY A 75 -0.67 12.95 19.91
N LEU A 76 -1.51 12.40 19.02
CA LEU A 76 -2.68 11.61 19.39
C LEU A 76 -2.27 10.23 19.92
N ALA A 77 -2.79 9.85 21.09
CA ALA A 77 -2.55 8.54 21.68
C ALA A 77 -3.76 7.61 21.51
N MET A 78 -3.52 6.35 21.15
CA MET A 78 -4.56 5.33 20.98
C MET A 78 -4.06 3.94 21.37
N ILE A 79 -4.99 3.02 21.66
CA ILE A 79 -4.70 1.60 21.85
C ILE A 79 -4.90 0.89 20.52
N VAL A 80 -3.87 0.17 20.08
CA VAL A 80 -3.83 -0.51 18.78
C VAL A 80 -3.48 -1.98 18.99
N ARG A 81 -4.13 -2.87 18.23
CA ARG A 81 -3.78 -4.29 18.23
C ARG A 81 -2.54 -4.56 17.38
N ALA A 82 -1.84 -5.63 17.68
CA ALA A 82 -0.57 -5.99 17.05
C ALA A 82 -0.67 -6.04 15.51
N GLU A 83 -1.78 -6.55 14.95
CA GLU A 83 -1.93 -6.72 13.51
C GLU A 83 -1.96 -5.40 12.71
N HIS A 84 -2.09 -4.26 13.40
CA HIS A 84 -2.04 -2.93 12.81
C HIS A 84 -0.71 -2.23 13.02
N LEU A 85 0.23 -2.85 13.73
CA LEU A 85 1.58 -2.34 13.96
C LEU A 85 2.56 -2.96 12.95
N GLN A 86 3.53 -2.17 12.55
CA GLN A 86 4.62 -2.56 11.65
C GLN A 86 5.94 -2.06 12.24
N PHE A 87 6.98 -2.87 12.11
CA PHE A 87 8.36 -2.46 12.38
C PHE A 87 8.91 -1.60 11.24
#